data_AF-A0A7W1MAI8-F1
#
_entry.id   AF-A0A7W1MAI8-F1
#
_cell.length_a   1.000
_cell.length_b   1.000
_cell.length_c   1.000
_cell.angle_alpha   90.00
_cell.angle_beta   90.00
_cell.angle_gamma   90.00
#
_symmetry.space_group_name_H-M   'P 1'
#
loop_
_entity.id
_entity.type
_entity.pdbx_description
1 polymer ?
#
loop_
_entity_poly.entity_id
_entity_poly.type
_entity_poly.pdbx_seq_one_letter_code
_entity_poly.pdbx_strand_id
1 'polypeptide(L)'
;MHIEIAERLKPFFHAPGIFFILPGTSYRFQIFPTCIKVEDLSDVSPTLIFQLNMDVQGPLDQFTVEQDLEKGVIRVWEMLPTGLFRFHLKTLTEKPGVGMTIEKAPKEGIPFQCTGIWSSKNSQPLQAGQHRLFSPCVDDDKNDLEYKIPLIDRLSLGNHKSQDWELMRRRRNFAEIFPIWHRLGQLVPNQAGNSQAGTLSLFENCQAAITANSPEHILAQFEKIFLAGFDLGLSPRLIDTDFQGILPNVDIAAIEKVSPLQLLTQGAELIRSLFIQCHKDSIVLLPTCPPSFHCGRLINVDCSGLGILSMEWTKKAMRCMSFMAASSQTIAISARDGQIRCRIRQSSKDPGSPYELGSAINVIAGQHYWFDNFVS
;
A
#
# COMPACT_ATOMS: atom_id res chain seq x y z
N MET A 1 19.41 10.81 -15.75
CA MET A 1 18.79 9.47 -15.75
C MET A 1 17.64 9.54 -14.76
N HIS A 2 16.42 9.20 -15.18
CA HIS A 2 15.22 9.24 -14.34
C HIS A 2 14.62 7.83 -14.32
N ILE A 3 14.46 7.25 -13.13
CA ILE A 3 13.88 5.91 -12.96
C ILE A 3 12.40 6.12 -12.66
N GLU A 4 11.54 5.66 -13.56
CA GLU A 4 10.09 5.86 -13.45
C GLU A 4 9.35 4.54 -13.24
N ILE A 5 8.28 4.62 -12.46
CA ILE A 5 7.27 3.57 -12.35
C ILE A 5 5.95 4.17 -12.79
N ALA A 6 5.30 3.57 -13.78
CA ALA A 6 3.98 4.01 -14.22
C ALA A 6 2.97 3.99 -13.04
N GLU A 7 2.09 4.99 -12.98
CA GLU A 7 0.99 5.08 -11.99
C GLU A 7 -0.05 3.98 -12.25
N ARG A 8 0.12 2.83 -11.60
CA ARG A 8 -0.63 1.62 -11.93
C ARG A 8 -1.13 0.86 -10.71
N LEU A 9 -0.93 1.36 -9.48
CA LEU A 9 -1.42 0.68 -8.27
C LEU A 9 -2.91 1.00 -8.07
N LYS A 10 -3.75 0.37 -8.90
CA LYS A 10 -5.21 0.54 -8.96
C LYS A 10 -5.89 -0.82 -9.01
N PRO A 11 -5.73 -1.67 -7.98
CA PRO A 11 -6.45 -2.93 -7.96
C PRO A 11 -7.95 -2.72 -7.89
N PHE A 12 -8.69 -3.61 -8.53
CA PHE A 12 -10.13 -3.53 -8.64
C PHE A 12 -10.79 -4.88 -8.42
N PHE A 13 -12.11 -4.85 -8.23
CA PHE A 13 -12.93 -6.03 -8.03
C PHE A 13 -14.36 -5.79 -8.50
N HIS A 14 -15.01 -6.83 -9.02
CA HIS A 14 -16.35 -6.75 -9.60
C HIS A 14 -17.45 -7.34 -8.73
N ALA A 15 -17.14 -8.20 -7.76
CA ALA A 15 -18.17 -8.80 -6.91
C ALA A 15 -18.49 -7.91 -5.69
N PRO A 16 -19.75 -7.91 -5.24
CA PRO A 16 -20.20 -7.07 -4.14
C PRO A 16 -19.73 -7.61 -2.78
N GLY A 17 -19.68 -6.72 -1.79
CA GLY A 17 -19.45 -7.09 -0.38
C GLY A 17 -18.00 -7.31 0.01
N ILE A 18 -17.04 -6.93 -0.84
CA ILE A 18 -15.62 -7.00 -0.53
C ILE A 18 -15.18 -5.84 0.34
N PHE A 19 -14.20 -6.12 1.20
CA PHE A 19 -13.56 -5.15 2.07
C PHE A 19 -12.39 -4.46 1.38
N PHE A 20 -12.33 -3.14 1.52
CA PHE A 20 -11.20 -2.32 1.06
C PHE A 20 -10.75 -1.40 2.19
N ILE A 21 -9.45 -1.17 2.29
CA ILE A 21 -8.92 -0.16 3.20
C ILE A 21 -8.89 1.19 2.50
N LEU A 22 -9.39 2.23 3.17
CA LEU A 22 -9.26 3.59 2.64
C LEU A 22 -7.89 4.15 3.02
N PRO A 23 -7.02 4.47 2.02
CA PRO A 23 -5.70 5.03 2.31
C PRO A 23 -5.79 6.29 3.18
N GLY A 24 -4.84 6.43 4.11
CA GLY A 24 -4.79 7.52 5.08
C GLY A 24 -5.62 7.28 6.34
N THR A 25 -6.33 6.16 6.46
CA THR A 25 -7.25 5.90 7.59
C THR A 25 -7.09 4.50 8.18
N SER A 26 -7.70 4.30 9.35
CA SER A 26 -7.92 2.98 9.94
C SER A 26 -9.21 2.30 9.45
N TYR A 27 -9.92 2.90 8.49
CA TYR A 27 -11.24 2.43 8.09
C TYR A 27 -11.18 1.38 6.99
N ARG A 28 -11.96 0.32 7.19
CA ARG A 28 -12.32 -0.63 6.13
C ARG A 28 -13.74 -0.38 5.64
N PHE A 29 -13.92 -0.57 4.34
CA PHE A 29 -15.16 -0.36 3.62
C PHE A 29 -15.65 -1.67 3.06
N GLN A 30 -16.84 -2.11 3.47
CA GLN A 30 -17.56 -3.17 2.79
C GLN A 30 -18.52 -2.55 1.78
N ILE A 31 -18.28 -2.77 0.49
CA ILE A 31 -19.01 -2.06 -0.56
C ILE A 31 -19.88 -3.04 -1.35
N PHE A 32 -21.19 -2.80 -1.28
CA PHE A 32 -22.22 -3.40 -2.11
C PHE A 32 -22.76 -2.33 -3.06
N PRO A 33 -23.48 -2.72 -4.12
CA PRO A 33 -24.09 -1.79 -5.06
C PRO A 33 -24.97 -0.73 -4.38
N THR A 34 -25.82 -1.13 -3.43
CA THR A 34 -26.74 -0.21 -2.73
C THR A 34 -26.39 0.04 -1.27
N CYS A 35 -25.27 -0.47 -0.78
CA CYS A 35 -24.90 -0.37 0.63
C CYS A 35 -23.40 -0.21 0.81
N ILE A 36 -22.97 0.75 1.62
CA ILE A 36 -21.58 0.90 2.05
C ILE A 36 -21.55 0.80 3.56
N LYS A 37 -20.74 -0.10 4.10
CA LYS A 37 -20.46 -0.17 5.55
C LYS A 37 -19.04 0.27 5.81
N VAL A 38 -18.85 1.07 6.84
CA VAL A 38 -17.53 1.57 7.24
C VAL A 38 -17.26 1.15 8.67
N GLU A 39 -16.16 0.45 8.85
CA GLU A 39 -15.74 -0.08 10.15
C GLU A 39 -14.33 0.40 10.48
N ASP A 40 -14.07 0.68 11.75
CA ASP A 40 -12.74 1.08 12.24
C ASP A 40 -11.94 -0.15 12.67
N LEU A 41 -10.72 -0.27 12.13
CA LEU A 41 -9.75 -1.31 12.44
C LEU A 41 -8.68 -0.89 13.45
N SER A 42 -8.94 0.17 14.23
CA SER A 42 -8.05 0.55 15.34
C SER A 42 -7.95 -0.55 16.41
N ASP A 43 -8.99 -1.40 16.53
CA ASP A 43 -9.04 -2.55 17.44
C ASP A 43 -9.36 -3.86 16.70
N VAL A 44 -9.23 -4.99 17.39
CA VAL A 44 -9.48 -6.32 16.80
C VAL A 44 -10.93 -6.57 16.41
N SER A 45 -11.87 -5.98 17.17
CA SER A 45 -13.30 -6.07 16.94
C SER A 45 -13.74 -4.82 16.19
N PRO A 46 -13.95 -4.89 14.87
CA PRO A 46 -14.16 -3.70 14.07
C PRO A 46 -15.45 -3.00 14.49
N THR A 47 -15.36 -1.71 14.77
CA THR A 47 -16.52 -0.92 15.20
C THR A 47 -17.20 -0.31 13.98
N LEU A 48 -18.50 -0.56 13.80
CA LEU A 48 -19.28 0.07 12.73
C LEU A 48 -19.38 1.58 12.98
N ILE A 49 -18.74 2.37 12.11
CA ILE A 49 -18.77 3.82 12.16
C ILE A 49 -20.02 4.35 11.50
N PHE A 50 -20.31 3.92 10.27
CA PHE A 50 -21.57 4.22 9.61
C PHE A 50 -21.92 3.19 8.52
N GLN A 51 -23.19 3.20 8.14
CA GLN A 51 -23.73 2.49 6.99
C GLN A 51 -24.54 3.45 6.13
N LEU A 52 -24.21 3.50 4.84
CA LEU A 52 -24.89 4.27 3.82
C LEU A 52 -25.74 3.33 2.96
N ASN A 53 -27.06 3.46 3.02
CA ASN A 53 -28.00 2.73 2.19
C ASN A 53 -28.51 3.64 1.08
N MET A 54 -28.31 3.24 -0.17
CA MET A 54 -28.79 3.95 -1.35
C MET A 54 -30.12 3.35 -1.80
N ASP A 55 -31.15 4.19 -1.94
CA ASP A 55 -32.49 3.77 -2.33
C ASP A 55 -32.57 3.64 -3.85
N VAL A 56 -32.00 2.55 -4.36
CA VAL A 56 -31.97 2.20 -5.78
C VAL A 56 -32.52 0.80 -5.96
N GLN A 57 -33.42 0.65 -6.93
CA GLN A 57 -34.05 -0.64 -7.27
C GLN A 57 -33.55 -1.16 -8.61
N GLY A 58 -33.49 -2.48 -8.73
CA GLY A 58 -33.28 -3.20 -9.99
C GLY A 58 -32.06 -4.12 -9.96
N PRO A 59 -31.86 -4.92 -11.04
CA PRO A 59 -30.56 -5.54 -11.27
C PRO A 59 -29.55 -4.44 -11.59
N LEU A 60 -28.42 -4.48 -10.90
CA LEU A 60 -27.33 -3.54 -11.05
C LEU A 60 -26.24 -4.22 -11.88
N ASP A 61 -25.77 -3.54 -12.92
CA ASP A 61 -24.79 -4.08 -13.86
C ASP A 61 -23.46 -3.33 -13.76
N GLN A 62 -22.38 -3.96 -14.20
CA GLN A 62 -21.04 -3.38 -14.27
C GLN A 62 -20.53 -2.79 -12.94
N PHE A 63 -21.00 -3.33 -11.80
CA PHE A 63 -20.51 -2.95 -10.49
C PHE A 63 -19.00 -3.21 -10.40
N THR A 64 -18.25 -2.18 -10.03
CA THR A 64 -16.80 -2.27 -9.84
C THR A 64 -16.36 -1.35 -8.73
N VAL A 65 -15.45 -1.86 -7.90
CA VAL A 65 -14.73 -1.09 -6.89
C VAL A 65 -13.25 -1.10 -7.26
N GLU A 66 -12.63 0.07 -7.33
CA GLU A 66 -11.20 0.26 -7.59
C GLU A 66 -10.56 0.99 -6.42
N GLN A 67 -9.47 0.46 -5.88
CA GLN A 67 -8.66 1.12 -4.87
C GLN A 67 -7.47 1.80 -5.56
N ASP A 68 -7.57 3.11 -5.81
CA ASP A 68 -6.51 3.89 -6.47
C ASP A 68 -5.50 4.36 -5.43
N LEU A 69 -4.45 3.56 -5.21
CA LEU A 69 -3.39 3.84 -4.22
C LEU A 69 -2.45 4.97 -4.65
N GLU A 70 -2.48 5.38 -5.92
CA GLU A 70 -1.76 6.55 -6.42
C GLU A 70 -2.49 7.84 -6.05
N LYS A 71 -3.82 7.77 -5.87
CA LYS A 71 -4.68 8.89 -5.49
C LYS A 71 -5.27 8.79 -4.09
N GLY A 72 -5.00 7.72 -3.36
CA GLY A 72 -5.49 7.53 -2.00
C GLY A 72 -7.02 7.47 -1.91
N VAL A 73 -7.69 6.96 -2.96
CA VAL A 73 -9.16 6.93 -3.04
C VAL A 73 -9.68 5.54 -3.34
N ILE A 74 -10.92 5.28 -2.92
CA ILE A 74 -11.71 4.14 -3.40
C ILE A 74 -12.73 4.69 -4.41
N ARG A 75 -12.69 4.22 -5.65
CA ARG A 75 -13.69 4.53 -6.68
C ARG A 75 -14.71 3.42 -6.76
N VAL A 76 -15.96 3.79 -6.96
CA VAL A 76 -17.06 2.86 -7.19
C VAL A 76 -17.85 3.35 -8.39
N TRP A 77 -18.17 2.45 -9.30
CA TRP A 77 -19.09 2.72 -10.39
C TRP A 77 -19.96 1.51 -10.71
N GLU A 78 -21.13 1.81 -11.25
CA GLU A 78 -22.11 0.83 -11.68
C GLU A 78 -23.11 1.46 -12.66
N MET A 79 -23.78 0.60 -13.43
CA MET A 79 -24.86 0.98 -14.33
C MET A 79 -26.21 0.71 -13.67
N LEU A 80 -26.91 1.80 -13.32
CA LEU A 80 -28.29 1.76 -12.85
C LEU A 80 -29.25 1.72 -14.05
N PRO A 81 -30.51 1.29 -13.86
CA PRO A 81 -31.55 1.44 -14.89
C PRO A 81 -31.73 2.91 -15.36
N THR A 82 -31.43 3.87 -14.49
CA THR A 82 -31.54 5.31 -14.74
C THR A 82 -30.25 5.96 -15.25
N GLY A 83 -29.16 5.20 -15.38
CA GLY A 83 -27.87 5.67 -15.92
C GLY A 83 -26.65 5.29 -15.08
N LEU A 84 -25.48 5.77 -15.50
CA LEU A 84 -24.22 5.55 -14.79
C LEU A 84 -24.21 6.28 -13.44
N PHE A 85 -23.91 5.55 -12.37
CA PHE A 85 -23.57 6.11 -11.08
C PHE A 85 -22.09 5.89 -10.78
N ARG A 86 -21.39 6.95 -10.37
CA ARG A 86 -19.97 6.90 -10.05
C ARG A 86 -19.61 7.89 -8.97
N PHE A 87 -18.87 7.41 -7.99
CA PHE A 87 -18.35 8.22 -6.90
C PHE A 87 -16.95 7.77 -6.48
N HIS A 88 -16.30 8.59 -5.67
CA HIS A 88 -15.09 8.17 -4.97
C HIS A 88 -15.12 8.59 -3.50
N LEU A 89 -14.44 7.80 -2.69
CA LEU A 89 -14.26 7.97 -1.26
C LEU A 89 -12.80 8.34 -0.99
N LYS A 90 -12.57 9.30 -0.10
CA LYS A 90 -11.24 9.77 0.29
C LYS A 90 -11.21 10.17 1.77
N THR A 91 -10.03 10.11 2.38
CA THR A 91 -9.83 10.65 3.72
C THR A 91 -9.86 12.18 3.70
N LEU A 92 -10.18 12.78 4.85
CA LEU A 92 -9.95 14.21 5.11
C LEU A 92 -8.55 14.41 5.69
N THR A 93 -7.93 15.57 5.42
CA THR A 93 -6.51 15.80 5.72
C THR A 93 -6.27 16.20 7.18
N GLU A 94 -7.22 16.90 7.80
CA GLU A 94 -7.04 17.51 9.13
C GLU A 94 -7.95 16.94 10.22
N LYS A 95 -9.05 16.28 9.83
CA LYS A 95 -10.06 15.77 10.75
C LYS A 95 -10.36 14.30 10.44
N PRO A 96 -10.68 13.47 11.46
CA PRO A 96 -11.15 12.12 11.21
C PRO A 96 -12.46 12.20 10.41
N GLY A 97 -12.49 11.60 9.23
CA GLY A 97 -13.69 11.61 8.41
C GLY A 97 -13.45 11.06 7.01
N VAL A 98 -14.55 10.86 6.31
CA VAL A 98 -14.59 10.32 4.95
C VAL A 98 -15.34 11.32 4.08
N GLY A 99 -14.66 11.79 3.04
CA GLY A 99 -15.26 12.57 1.97
C GLY A 99 -15.74 11.66 0.84
N MET A 100 -16.98 11.85 0.39
CA MET A 100 -17.56 11.21 -0.79
C MET A 100 -17.80 12.28 -1.86
N THR A 101 -17.26 12.07 -3.05
CA THR A 101 -17.51 12.93 -4.22
C THR A 101 -18.30 12.17 -5.25
N ILE A 102 -19.43 12.73 -5.69
CA ILE A 102 -20.27 12.13 -6.73
C ILE A 102 -19.84 12.67 -8.09
N GLU A 103 -19.24 11.82 -8.92
CA GLU A 103 -18.76 12.23 -10.25
C GLU A 103 -19.87 12.15 -11.30
N LYS A 104 -20.71 11.11 -11.22
CA LYS A 104 -21.84 10.86 -12.11
C LYS A 104 -23.00 10.33 -11.28
N ALA A 105 -24.20 10.81 -11.57
CA ALA A 105 -25.44 10.33 -11.00
C ALA A 105 -26.59 10.56 -11.98
N PRO A 106 -27.72 9.83 -11.84
CA PRO A 106 -28.97 10.17 -12.51
C PRO A 106 -29.40 11.62 -12.23
N LYS A 107 -30.23 12.19 -13.11
CA LYS A 107 -30.68 13.60 -13.00
C LYS A 107 -31.35 13.92 -11.67
N GLU A 108 -32.18 13.01 -11.16
CA GLU A 108 -32.88 13.17 -9.87
C GLU A 108 -31.96 12.95 -8.65
N GLY A 109 -30.72 12.52 -8.88
CA GLY A 109 -29.82 12.04 -7.84
C GLY A 109 -30.21 10.67 -7.31
N ILE A 110 -29.53 10.24 -6.25
CA ILE A 110 -29.78 8.97 -5.55
C ILE A 110 -30.19 9.26 -4.11
N PRO A 111 -31.44 8.97 -3.71
CA PRO A 111 -31.83 9.08 -2.32
C PRO A 111 -31.03 8.10 -1.47
N PHE A 112 -30.71 8.49 -0.24
CA PHE A 112 -29.93 7.64 0.66
C PHE A 112 -30.35 7.83 2.11
N GLN A 113 -29.98 6.85 2.93
CA GLN A 113 -30.08 6.88 4.38
C GLN A 113 -28.71 6.56 4.97
N CYS A 114 -28.28 7.35 5.97
CA CYS A 114 -27.04 7.11 6.68
C CYS A 114 -27.34 6.84 8.16
N THR A 115 -26.87 5.70 8.65
CA THR A 115 -27.04 5.26 10.05
C THR A 115 -25.69 4.99 10.68
N GLY A 116 -25.56 5.16 11.99
CA GLY A 116 -24.33 4.86 12.75
C GLY A 116 -23.85 6.05 13.58
N ILE A 117 -22.60 5.98 14.01
CA ILE A 117 -21.93 7.02 14.81
C ILE A 117 -21.85 8.32 14.00
N TRP A 118 -21.52 8.22 12.71
CA TRP A 118 -21.45 9.38 11.81
C TRP A 118 -22.71 9.48 10.94
N SER A 119 -23.83 9.87 11.53
CA SER A 119 -25.07 10.06 10.79
C SER A 119 -25.11 11.44 10.11
N SER A 120 -25.38 11.47 8.80
CA SER A 120 -25.74 12.72 8.11
C SER A 120 -27.19 13.08 8.44
N LYS A 121 -27.44 14.31 8.92
CA LYS A 121 -28.80 14.87 9.03
C LYS A 121 -29.37 15.30 7.67
N ASN A 122 -28.50 15.42 6.67
CA ASN A 122 -28.88 15.82 5.33
C ASN A 122 -29.37 14.59 4.54
N SER A 123 -30.65 14.59 4.21
CA SER A 123 -31.33 13.57 3.40
C SER A 123 -31.46 13.94 1.92
N GLN A 124 -30.83 15.03 1.48
CA GLN A 124 -30.86 15.44 0.08
C GLN A 124 -30.19 14.39 -0.80
N PRO A 125 -30.82 13.98 -1.92
CA PRO A 125 -30.26 13.00 -2.84
C PRO A 125 -28.82 13.30 -3.25
N LEU A 126 -28.03 12.25 -3.49
CA LEU A 126 -26.66 12.35 -4.03
C LEU A 126 -26.73 12.77 -5.50
N GLN A 127 -26.30 13.99 -5.81
CA GLN A 127 -26.27 14.52 -7.18
C GLN A 127 -24.84 14.66 -7.70
N ALA A 128 -24.68 14.64 -9.03
CA ALA A 128 -23.37 14.83 -9.67
C ALA A 128 -22.74 16.18 -9.28
N GLY A 129 -21.43 16.18 -9.02
CA GLY A 129 -20.68 17.35 -8.55
C GLY A 129 -20.82 17.63 -7.05
N GLN A 130 -21.66 16.89 -6.32
CA GLN A 130 -21.78 17.08 -4.87
C GLN A 130 -20.63 16.38 -4.12
N HIS A 131 -20.27 17.01 -3.01
CA HIS A 131 -19.39 16.46 -1.99
C HIS A 131 -20.20 16.24 -0.71
N ARG A 132 -19.97 15.11 -0.05
CA ARG A 132 -20.57 14.73 1.23
C ARG A 132 -19.47 14.38 2.21
N LEU A 133 -19.61 14.85 3.44
CA LEU A 133 -18.67 14.59 4.53
C LEU A 133 -19.34 13.69 5.56
N PHE A 134 -18.65 12.63 5.96
CA PHE A 134 -19.02 11.76 7.06
C PHE A 134 -17.92 11.89 8.12
N SER A 135 -18.20 12.59 9.21
CA SER A 135 -17.24 12.98 10.24
C SER A 135 -17.94 13.09 11.60
N PRO A 136 -17.26 12.82 12.73
CA PRO A 136 -17.83 13.05 14.05
C PRO A 136 -17.99 14.54 14.38
N CYS A 137 -17.15 15.40 13.79
CA CYS A 137 -17.18 16.84 13.96
C CYS A 137 -17.88 17.46 12.74
N VAL A 138 -19.15 17.80 12.90
CA VAL A 138 -20.05 18.30 11.84
C VAL A 138 -19.87 19.81 11.66
N ASP A 139 -18.70 20.23 11.18
CA ASP A 139 -18.54 21.56 10.61
C ASP A 139 -18.44 21.40 9.09
N ASP A 140 -19.48 21.83 8.37
CA ASP A 140 -19.68 21.73 6.92
C ASP A 140 -18.70 22.62 6.11
N ASP A 141 -17.48 22.83 6.61
CA ASP A 141 -16.48 23.63 5.92
C ASP A 141 -15.97 22.89 4.68
N LYS A 142 -16.32 23.46 3.52
CA LYS A 142 -16.15 22.86 2.19
C LYS A 142 -14.70 22.88 1.68
N ASN A 143 -13.73 23.35 2.47
CA ASN A 143 -12.42 23.71 1.95
C ASN A 143 -11.29 22.67 2.15
N ASP A 144 -11.42 21.69 3.05
CA ASP A 144 -10.28 20.81 3.42
C ASP A 144 -10.38 19.37 2.90
N LEU A 145 -10.57 19.23 1.60
CA LEU A 145 -10.76 17.93 0.95
C LEU A 145 -9.53 17.41 0.19
N GLU A 146 -8.42 18.14 0.16
CA GLU A 146 -7.24 17.69 -0.57
C GLU A 146 -6.28 16.91 0.33
N TYR A 147 -6.52 15.60 0.46
CA TYR A 147 -5.53 14.68 1.03
C TYR A 147 -4.31 14.65 0.11
N LYS A 148 -3.18 15.18 0.58
CA LYS A 148 -1.92 15.08 -0.11
C LYS A 148 -1.26 13.76 0.22
N ILE A 149 -1.19 12.90 -0.79
CA ILE A 149 -0.51 11.63 -0.66
C ILE A 149 0.98 11.91 -0.51
N PRO A 150 1.61 11.37 0.54
CA PRO A 150 3.02 11.62 0.74
C PRO A 150 3.84 10.99 -0.40
N LEU A 151 4.92 11.66 -0.79
CA LEU A 151 5.91 11.11 -1.70
C LEU A 151 6.73 10.05 -0.96
N ILE A 152 6.19 8.84 -0.94
CA ILE A 152 6.78 7.66 -0.28
C ILE A 152 7.32 6.68 -1.32
N ASP A 153 8.10 5.71 -0.85
CA ASP A 153 8.72 4.65 -1.64
C ASP A 153 7.68 3.98 -2.58
N ARG A 154 8.08 3.70 -3.82
CA ARG A 154 7.25 2.92 -4.76
C ARG A 154 8.01 1.71 -5.26
N LEU A 155 7.39 0.54 -5.11
CA LEU A 155 7.91 -0.74 -5.55
C LEU A 155 7.21 -1.18 -6.85
N SER A 156 7.95 -1.71 -7.80
CA SER A 156 7.44 -2.43 -8.97
C SER A 156 8.29 -3.67 -9.21
N LEU A 157 7.64 -4.81 -9.47
CA LEU A 157 8.31 -6.10 -9.68
C LEU A 157 8.08 -6.64 -11.11
N GLY A 158 8.00 -5.72 -12.08
CA GLY A 158 7.96 -6.07 -13.52
C GLY A 158 6.67 -6.75 -14.01
N ASN A 159 5.60 -6.75 -13.19
CA ASN A 159 4.31 -7.31 -13.60
C ASN A 159 3.41 -6.26 -14.27
N HIS A 160 2.71 -6.66 -15.33
CA HIS A 160 1.83 -5.80 -16.14
C HIS A 160 0.41 -6.37 -16.32
N LYS A 161 0.06 -7.44 -15.59
CA LYS A 161 -1.30 -8.00 -15.63
C LYS A 161 -2.30 -7.03 -15.01
N SER A 162 -3.59 -7.24 -15.34
CA SER A 162 -4.67 -6.55 -14.67
C SER A 162 -4.66 -6.86 -13.16
N GLN A 163 -4.90 -5.83 -12.35
CA GLN A 163 -4.90 -5.91 -10.89
C GLN A 163 -6.28 -6.29 -10.35
N ASP A 164 -6.87 -7.32 -10.95
CA ASP A 164 -8.11 -7.91 -10.48
C ASP A 164 -7.82 -8.72 -9.20
N TRP A 165 -8.39 -8.29 -8.08
CA TRP A 165 -8.15 -8.92 -6.77
C TRP A 165 -8.53 -10.40 -6.73
N GLU A 166 -9.59 -10.81 -7.45
CA GLU A 166 -10.01 -12.22 -7.48
C GLU A 166 -8.95 -13.07 -8.16
N LEU A 167 -8.49 -12.61 -9.32
CA LEU A 167 -7.50 -13.35 -10.09
C LEU A 167 -6.12 -13.30 -9.43
N MET A 168 -5.74 -12.17 -8.82
CA MET A 168 -4.49 -12.04 -8.06
C MET A 168 -4.45 -13.02 -6.89
N ARG A 169 -5.54 -13.11 -6.11
CA ARG A 169 -5.64 -14.05 -4.98
C ARG A 169 -5.54 -15.50 -5.42
N ARG A 170 -6.15 -15.87 -6.55
CA ARG A 170 -6.03 -17.23 -7.13
C ARG A 170 -4.62 -17.53 -7.63
N ARG A 171 -3.96 -16.56 -8.28
CA ARG A 171 -2.59 -16.71 -8.81
C ARG A 171 -1.52 -16.76 -7.73
N ARG A 172 -1.75 -16.10 -6.59
CA ARG A 172 -0.78 -15.96 -5.46
C ARG A 172 0.59 -15.46 -5.92
N ASN A 173 0.61 -14.61 -6.93
CA ASN A 173 1.85 -14.10 -7.49
C ASN A 173 2.30 -12.85 -6.71
N PHE A 174 3.34 -12.98 -5.89
CA PHE A 174 3.84 -11.89 -5.08
C PHE A 174 4.46 -10.73 -5.87
N ALA A 175 4.84 -10.93 -7.13
CA ALA A 175 5.23 -9.82 -8.00
C ALA A 175 4.05 -8.87 -8.31
N GLU A 176 2.80 -9.35 -8.14
CA GLU A 176 1.57 -8.55 -8.27
C GLU A 176 1.16 -7.99 -6.90
N ILE A 177 1.26 -8.80 -5.85
CA ILE A 177 0.73 -8.47 -4.51
C ILE A 177 1.64 -7.51 -3.74
N PHE A 178 2.96 -7.73 -3.72
CA PHE A 178 3.88 -6.92 -2.89
C PHE A 178 3.87 -5.43 -3.21
N PRO A 179 3.87 -4.97 -4.48
CA PRO A 179 3.74 -3.55 -4.79
C PRO A 179 2.52 -2.88 -4.14
N ILE A 180 1.39 -3.60 -4.13
CA ILE A 180 0.12 -3.11 -3.61
C ILE A 180 0.12 -3.14 -2.07
N TRP A 181 0.53 -4.26 -1.47
CA TRP A 181 0.65 -4.38 -0.02
C TRP A 181 1.64 -3.34 0.54
N HIS A 182 2.83 -3.26 -0.04
CA HIS A 182 3.84 -2.28 0.36
C HIS A 182 3.28 -0.86 0.31
N ARG A 183 2.67 -0.46 -0.81
CA ARG A 183 2.10 0.89 -0.95
C ARG A 183 0.97 1.14 0.04
N LEU A 184 0.04 0.22 0.19
CA LEU A 184 -1.10 0.37 1.11
C LEU A 184 -0.63 0.45 2.57
N GLY A 185 0.33 -0.39 2.97
CA GLY A 185 0.91 -0.39 4.32
C GLY A 185 1.61 0.91 4.70
N GLN A 186 2.19 1.61 3.74
CA GLN A 186 2.77 2.93 3.97
C GLN A 186 1.72 4.06 4.03
N LEU A 187 0.51 3.83 3.51
CA LEU A 187 -0.55 4.84 3.46
C LEU A 187 -1.51 4.74 4.65
N VAL A 188 -1.52 3.65 5.41
CA VAL A 188 -2.36 3.52 6.60
C VAL A 188 -1.66 4.07 7.85
N PRO A 189 -2.41 4.49 8.89
CA PRO A 189 -1.82 4.98 10.14
C PRO A 189 -0.94 3.90 10.79
N ASN A 190 0.28 4.28 11.16
CA ASN A 190 1.16 3.38 11.89
C ASN A 190 0.60 3.14 13.30
N GLN A 191 0.49 1.88 13.68
CA GLN A 191 -0.04 1.47 14.98
C GLN A 191 1.14 1.23 15.92
N ALA A 192 1.12 1.87 17.09
CA ALA A 192 2.16 1.65 18.08
C ALA A 192 2.13 0.20 18.59
N GLY A 193 3.32 -0.41 18.69
CA GLY A 193 3.51 -1.72 19.33
C GLY A 193 3.89 -2.85 18.38
N ASN A 194 4.63 -3.82 18.92
CA ASN A 194 5.05 -5.03 18.22
C ASN A 194 4.31 -6.24 18.81
N SER A 195 3.02 -6.36 18.50
CA SER A 195 2.25 -7.54 18.92
C SER A 195 2.63 -8.75 18.06
N GLN A 196 2.78 -9.90 18.70
CA GLN A 196 3.02 -11.19 18.05
C GLN A 196 1.81 -12.12 18.20
N ALA A 197 0.61 -11.55 18.21
CA ALA A 197 -0.62 -12.30 18.46
C ALA A 197 -1.46 -12.47 17.17
N GLY A 198 -2.21 -13.57 17.09
CA GLY A 198 -3.00 -13.92 15.90
C GLY A 198 -2.13 -14.09 14.66
N THR A 199 -2.61 -13.63 13.51
CA THR A 199 -1.90 -13.71 12.22
C THR A 199 -0.61 -12.89 12.15
N LEU A 200 -0.38 -11.92 13.06
CA LEU A 200 0.89 -11.21 13.15
C LEU A 200 2.05 -12.11 13.56
N SER A 201 1.80 -13.15 14.36
CA SER A 201 2.82 -14.13 14.77
C SER A 201 3.51 -14.78 13.57
N LEU A 202 2.84 -14.87 12.42
CA LEU A 202 3.38 -15.47 11.21
C LEU A 202 4.57 -14.68 10.63
N PHE A 203 4.74 -13.39 10.97
CA PHE A 203 5.90 -12.61 10.56
C PHE A 203 7.22 -13.14 11.13
N GLU A 204 7.19 -13.82 12.27
CA GLU A 204 8.40 -14.44 12.86
C GLU A 204 9.06 -15.41 11.88
N ASN A 205 8.26 -16.19 11.15
CA ASN A 205 8.77 -17.13 10.16
C ASN A 205 9.39 -16.41 8.95
N CYS A 206 8.80 -15.29 8.52
CA CYS A 206 9.38 -14.47 7.46
C CYS A 206 10.70 -13.86 7.91
N GLN A 207 10.74 -13.30 9.13
CA GLN A 207 11.94 -12.69 9.69
C GLN A 207 13.05 -13.73 9.86
N ALA A 208 12.72 -14.94 10.35
CA ALA A 208 13.65 -16.05 10.46
C ALA A 208 14.24 -16.43 9.09
N ALA A 209 13.42 -16.53 8.04
CA ALA A 209 13.90 -16.84 6.69
C ALA A 209 14.82 -15.74 6.11
N ILE A 210 14.51 -14.47 6.39
CA ILE A 210 15.34 -13.32 5.99
C ILE A 210 16.68 -13.35 6.73
N THR A 211 16.66 -13.52 8.05
CA THR A 211 17.87 -13.57 8.88
C THR A 211 18.75 -14.80 8.56
N ALA A 212 18.14 -15.95 8.26
CA ALA A 212 18.84 -17.14 7.78
C ALA A 212 19.37 -17.00 6.34
N ASN A 213 19.08 -15.88 5.67
CA ASN A 213 19.48 -15.58 4.30
C ASN A 213 19.04 -16.66 3.29
N SER A 214 17.81 -17.17 3.47
CA SER A 214 17.19 -18.26 2.69
C SER A 214 16.09 -17.71 1.75
N PRO A 215 16.46 -16.97 0.68
CA PRO A 215 15.51 -16.20 -0.13
C PRO A 215 14.45 -17.05 -0.85
N GLU A 216 14.74 -18.34 -1.08
CA GLU A 216 13.81 -19.32 -1.65
C GLU A 216 12.63 -19.68 -0.72
N HIS A 217 12.79 -19.49 0.59
CA HIS A 217 11.75 -19.82 1.58
C HIS A 217 10.88 -18.62 1.97
N ILE A 218 11.31 -17.39 1.67
CA ILE A 218 10.65 -16.14 2.10
C ILE A 218 9.21 -16.07 1.60
N LEU A 219 8.98 -16.29 0.29
CA LEU A 219 7.64 -16.13 -0.29
C LEU A 219 6.63 -17.15 0.22
N ALA A 220 7.08 -18.36 0.56
CA ALA A 220 6.21 -19.37 1.16
C ALA A 220 5.71 -18.95 2.55
N GLN A 221 6.51 -18.19 3.32
CA GLN A 221 6.05 -17.65 4.60
C GLN A 221 5.10 -16.46 4.42
N PHE A 222 5.38 -15.57 3.45
CA PHE A 222 4.45 -14.50 3.08
C PHE A 222 3.11 -15.04 2.56
N GLU A 223 3.09 -16.18 1.87
CA GLU A 223 1.87 -16.86 1.45
C GLU A 223 0.96 -17.24 2.62
N LYS A 224 1.54 -17.75 3.72
CA LYS A 224 0.78 -18.07 4.92
C LYS A 224 0.10 -16.83 5.51
N ILE A 225 0.83 -15.72 5.60
CA ILE A 225 0.28 -14.45 6.08
C ILE A 225 -0.80 -13.95 5.13
N PHE A 226 -0.56 -13.99 3.82
CA PHE A 226 -1.52 -13.53 2.82
C PHE A 226 -2.84 -14.29 2.88
N LEU A 227 -2.79 -15.61 3.04
CA LEU A 227 -3.98 -16.46 3.07
C LEU A 227 -4.75 -16.38 4.40
N ALA A 228 -4.05 -16.37 5.53
CA ALA A 228 -4.70 -16.34 6.85
C ALA A 228 -5.07 -14.93 7.29
N GLY A 229 -4.19 -13.96 7.02
CA GLY A 229 -4.23 -12.60 7.55
C GLY A 229 -4.99 -11.58 6.71
N PHE A 230 -5.45 -11.93 5.51
CA PHE A 230 -6.15 -10.97 4.65
C PHE A 230 -7.43 -11.54 4.02
N ASP A 231 -8.48 -10.74 4.08
CA ASP A 231 -9.64 -10.88 3.20
C ASP A 231 -9.28 -10.47 1.76
N LEU A 232 -10.21 -10.63 0.84
CA LEU A 232 -10.12 -9.99 -0.48
C LEU A 232 -9.92 -8.47 -0.30
N GLY A 233 -9.22 -7.84 -1.24
CA GLY A 233 -8.93 -6.40 -1.17
C GLY A 233 -7.80 -5.99 -0.21
N LEU A 234 -7.01 -6.96 0.30
CA LEU A 234 -5.99 -6.74 1.34
C LEU A 234 -6.54 -6.08 2.61
N SER A 235 -7.80 -6.34 2.97
CA SER A 235 -8.30 -5.97 4.28
C SER A 235 -7.72 -6.94 5.33
N PRO A 236 -6.97 -6.44 6.34
CA PRO A 236 -6.29 -7.30 7.29
C PRO A 236 -7.23 -7.84 8.36
N ARG A 237 -6.92 -9.04 8.86
CA ARG A 237 -7.63 -9.72 9.94
C ARG A 237 -6.65 -10.53 10.81
N LEU A 238 -6.89 -10.54 12.12
CA LEU A 238 -6.03 -11.25 13.09
C LEU A 238 -6.41 -12.72 13.29
N ILE A 239 -7.56 -13.12 12.76
CA ILE A 239 -8.12 -14.47 12.85
C ILE A 239 -8.29 -15.01 11.43
N ASP A 240 -7.93 -16.28 11.22
CA ASP A 240 -8.11 -16.99 9.97
C ASP A 240 -9.60 -17.36 9.76
N THR A 241 -10.39 -16.42 9.27
CA THR A 241 -11.82 -16.62 9.02
C THR A 241 -12.10 -17.45 7.76
N ASP A 242 -11.08 -17.75 6.95
CA ASP A 242 -11.19 -18.65 5.81
C ASP A 242 -10.81 -20.09 6.15
N PHE A 243 -10.50 -20.37 7.43
CA PHE A 243 -10.17 -21.70 7.93
C PHE A 243 -9.08 -22.41 7.12
N GLN A 244 -8.04 -21.67 6.73
CA GLN A 244 -6.88 -22.23 6.00
C GLN A 244 -6.10 -23.25 6.83
N GLY A 245 -6.26 -23.23 8.17
CA GLY A 245 -5.57 -24.14 9.09
C GLY A 245 -4.09 -23.80 9.27
N ILE A 246 -3.74 -22.54 9.02
CA ILE A 246 -2.36 -22.04 9.11
C ILE A 246 -1.98 -21.75 10.56
N LEU A 247 -2.92 -21.23 11.35
CA LEU A 247 -2.74 -20.90 12.76
C LEU A 247 -3.54 -21.86 13.64
N PRO A 248 -3.04 -22.16 14.85
CA PRO A 248 -3.87 -22.77 15.88
C PRO A 248 -4.99 -21.80 16.31
N ASN A 249 -5.93 -22.29 17.12
CA ASN A 249 -7.00 -21.46 17.68
C ASN A 249 -6.39 -20.23 18.38
N VAL A 250 -6.77 -19.05 17.89
CA VAL A 250 -6.27 -17.78 18.41
C VAL A 250 -7.04 -17.43 19.68
N ASP A 251 -6.31 -17.11 20.75
CA ASP A 251 -6.90 -16.55 21.96
C ASP A 251 -7.32 -15.10 21.70
N ILE A 252 -8.64 -14.84 21.69
CA ILE A 252 -9.22 -13.51 21.43
C ILE A 252 -8.77 -12.50 22.50
N ALA A 253 -8.58 -12.95 23.75
CA ALA A 253 -8.12 -12.06 24.82
C ALA A 253 -6.68 -11.56 24.58
N ALA A 254 -5.85 -12.35 23.92
CA ALA A 254 -4.47 -11.98 23.59
C ALA A 254 -4.37 -10.94 22.45
N ILE A 255 -5.44 -10.79 21.64
CA ILE A 255 -5.48 -9.86 20.50
C ILE A 255 -6.41 -8.66 20.72
N GLU A 256 -7.08 -8.54 21.87
CA GLU A 256 -8.14 -7.56 22.10
C GLU A 256 -7.75 -6.11 21.75
N LYS A 257 -6.51 -5.72 22.04
CA LYS A 257 -5.97 -4.37 21.83
C LYS A 257 -5.01 -4.26 20.65
N VAL A 258 -5.07 -5.23 19.73
CA VAL A 258 -4.17 -5.31 18.59
C VAL A 258 -4.93 -4.91 17.34
N SER A 259 -4.48 -3.84 16.68
CA SER A 259 -5.03 -3.44 15.40
C SER A 259 -4.59 -4.42 14.30
N PRO A 260 -5.51 -4.95 13.48
CA PRO A 260 -5.16 -5.74 12.30
C PRO A 260 -4.31 -4.96 11.28
N LEU A 261 -4.35 -3.62 11.29
CA LEU A 261 -3.56 -2.78 10.38
C LEU A 261 -2.05 -2.99 10.52
N GLN A 262 -1.59 -3.53 11.66
CA GLN A 262 -0.20 -3.93 11.83
C GLN A 262 0.27 -4.94 10.78
N LEU A 263 -0.63 -5.76 10.21
CA LEU A 263 -0.29 -6.66 9.10
C LEU A 263 0.11 -5.88 7.83
N LEU A 264 -0.54 -4.75 7.58
CA LEU A 264 -0.20 -3.89 6.45
C LEU A 264 1.12 -3.17 6.70
N THR A 265 1.29 -2.52 7.86
CA THR A 265 2.47 -1.71 8.16
C THR A 265 3.74 -2.56 8.33
N GLN A 266 3.70 -3.59 9.19
CA GLN A 266 4.84 -4.51 9.37
C GLN A 266 5.14 -5.29 8.07
N GLY A 267 4.10 -5.66 7.32
CA GLY A 267 4.28 -6.30 6.03
C GLY A 267 4.98 -5.40 5.02
N ALA A 268 4.64 -4.12 4.94
CA ALA A 268 5.32 -3.16 4.08
C ALA A 268 6.79 -2.96 4.47
N GLU A 269 7.08 -2.84 5.77
CA GLU A 269 8.46 -2.74 6.27
C GLU A 269 9.29 -3.98 5.93
N LEU A 270 8.71 -5.17 6.12
CA LEU A 270 9.39 -6.43 5.83
C LEU A 270 9.61 -6.60 4.33
N ILE A 271 8.61 -6.27 3.49
CA ILE A 271 8.75 -6.26 2.03
C ILE A 271 9.88 -5.30 1.61
N ARG A 272 9.91 -4.08 2.17
CA ARG A 272 10.97 -3.10 1.90
C ARG A 272 12.35 -3.66 2.24
N SER A 273 12.48 -4.33 3.38
CA SER A 273 13.74 -4.92 3.86
C SER A 273 14.34 -5.97 2.92
N LEU A 274 13.54 -6.61 2.06
CA LEU A 274 14.01 -7.55 1.05
C LEU A 274 14.87 -6.88 -0.02
N PHE A 275 14.60 -5.59 -0.28
CA PHE A 275 15.20 -4.83 -1.38
C PHE A 275 16.20 -3.79 -0.90
N ILE A 276 16.01 -3.24 0.30
CA ILE A 276 16.90 -2.23 0.85
C ILE A 276 16.95 -2.28 2.37
N GLN A 277 18.15 -2.20 2.92
CA GLN A 277 18.40 -1.99 4.34
C GLN A 277 19.23 -0.72 4.52
N CYS A 278 18.80 0.12 5.45
CA CYS A 278 19.48 1.37 5.78
C CYS A 278 20.01 1.27 7.21
N HIS A 279 21.28 1.56 7.38
CA HIS A 279 21.94 1.75 8.66
C HIS A 279 22.46 3.19 8.74
N LYS A 280 22.99 3.56 9.91
CA LYS A 280 23.44 4.93 10.20
C LYS A 280 24.31 5.54 9.09
N ASP A 281 25.28 4.77 8.59
CA ASP A 281 26.28 5.23 7.61
C ASP A 281 26.39 4.29 6.38
N SER A 282 25.41 3.42 6.17
CA SER A 282 25.46 2.45 5.06
C SER A 282 24.11 2.04 4.51
N ILE A 283 24.07 1.75 3.21
CA ILE A 283 22.91 1.23 2.50
C ILE A 283 23.28 -0.13 1.90
N VAL A 284 22.43 -1.14 2.12
CA VAL A 284 22.58 -2.47 1.53
C VAL A 284 21.46 -2.70 0.53
N LEU A 285 21.83 -2.94 -0.72
CA LEU A 285 20.91 -3.14 -1.85
C LEU A 285 20.66 -4.63 -2.07
N LEU A 286 19.39 -4.98 -2.32
CA LEU A 286 18.91 -6.34 -2.58
C LEU A 286 19.47 -7.39 -1.59
N PRO A 287 19.43 -7.13 -0.26
CA PRO A 287 20.06 -7.99 0.73
C PRO A 287 19.51 -9.42 0.70
N THR A 288 18.20 -9.58 0.44
CA THR A 288 17.50 -10.88 0.53
C THR A 288 16.41 -11.03 -0.51
N CYS A 289 16.66 -10.53 -1.73
CA CYS A 289 15.68 -10.55 -2.82
C CYS A 289 15.27 -11.98 -3.23
N PRO A 290 13.97 -12.35 -3.13
CA PRO A 290 13.50 -13.67 -3.55
C PRO A 290 13.84 -14.03 -5.01
N PRO A 291 14.16 -15.31 -5.32
CA PRO A 291 14.62 -15.71 -6.66
C PRO A 291 13.59 -15.49 -7.79
N SER A 292 12.30 -15.39 -7.47
CA SER A 292 11.23 -15.11 -8.43
C SER A 292 11.17 -13.65 -8.88
N PHE A 293 11.82 -12.73 -8.16
CA PHE A 293 11.82 -11.30 -8.49
C PHE A 293 13.00 -10.95 -9.41
N HIS A 294 12.89 -11.43 -10.66
CA HIS A 294 13.94 -11.27 -11.67
C HIS A 294 14.26 -9.81 -12.03
N CYS A 295 13.28 -8.91 -11.95
CA CYS A 295 13.45 -7.50 -12.21
C CYS A 295 12.53 -6.66 -11.34
N GLY A 296 12.88 -5.39 -11.20
CA GLY A 296 12.04 -4.45 -10.49
C GLY A 296 12.66 -3.07 -10.38
N ARG A 297 11.88 -2.17 -9.80
CA ARG A 297 12.23 -0.80 -9.48
C ARG A 297 11.77 -0.50 -8.08
N LEU A 298 12.60 0.21 -7.33
CA LEU A 298 12.24 0.79 -6.05
C LEU A 298 12.67 2.26 -6.11
N ILE A 299 11.71 3.17 -6.05
CA ILE A 299 11.97 4.62 -6.23
C ILE A 299 11.54 5.40 -5.00
N ASN A 300 12.12 6.60 -4.84
CA ASN A 300 11.83 7.54 -3.75
C ASN A 300 11.99 6.94 -2.35
N VAL A 301 12.99 6.08 -2.15
CA VAL A 301 13.27 5.48 -0.85
C VAL A 301 13.92 6.49 0.06
N ASP A 302 13.26 6.85 1.15
CA ASP A 302 13.91 7.56 2.24
C ASP A 302 14.90 6.64 2.96
N CYS A 303 16.18 6.98 2.93
CA CYS A 303 17.26 6.20 3.53
C CYS A 303 17.59 6.71 4.94
N SER A 304 16.58 6.98 5.77
CA SER A 304 16.70 7.35 7.18
C SER A 304 17.63 8.55 7.42
N GLY A 305 17.46 9.60 6.59
CA GLY A 305 18.28 10.81 6.68
C GLY A 305 19.62 10.76 5.94
N LEU A 306 20.00 9.63 5.33
CA LEU A 306 21.14 9.59 4.40
C LEU A 306 20.83 10.35 3.11
N GLY A 307 19.61 10.22 2.61
CA GLY A 307 19.19 10.74 1.31
C GLY A 307 17.99 9.99 0.74
N ILE A 308 17.64 10.33 -0.49
CA ILE A 308 16.59 9.66 -1.26
C ILE A 308 17.23 8.79 -2.34
N LEU A 309 16.86 7.51 -2.37
CA LEU A 309 17.40 6.53 -3.31
C LEU A 309 16.34 6.04 -4.28
N SER A 310 16.73 5.85 -5.54
CA SER A 310 15.95 5.10 -6.53
C SER A 310 16.84 4.11 -7.23
N MET A 311 16.34 2.91 -7.49
CA MET A 311 17.09 1.83 -8.13
C MET A 311 16.24 0.98 -9.06
N GLU A 312 16.91 0.39 -10.06
CA GLU A 312 16.37 -0.60 -10.98
C GLU A 312 17.30 -1.81 -11.03
N TRP A 313 16.72 -3.01 -11.01
CA TRP A 313 17.44 -4.27 -11.21
C TRP A 313 16.77 -5.11 -12.29
N THR A 314 17.59 -5.89 -13.00
CA THR A 314 17.14 -6.83 -14.03
C THR A 314 18.00 -8.08 -14.01
N LYS A 315 17.38 -9.25 -14.27
CA LYS A 315 18.04 -10.55 -14.14
C LYS A 315 18.75 -10.72 -12.79
N LYS A 316 18.15 -10.19 -11.72
CA LYS A 316 18.69 -10.17 -10.34
C LYS A 316 19.97 -9.34 -10.13
N ALA A 317 20.42 -8.58 -11.13
CA ALA A 317 21.57 -7.69 -11.02
C ALA A 317 21.14 -6.22 -11.05
N MET A 318 21.87 -5.37 -10.34
CA MET A 318 21.70 -3.93 -10.37
C MET A 318 21.93 -3.39 -11.79
N ARG A 319 21.07 -2.48 -12.24
CA ARG A 319 21.18 -1.87 -13.58
C ARG A 319 21.51 -0.39 -13.50
N CYS A 320 20.75 0.35 -12.69
CA CYS A 320 21.01 1.74 -12.41
C CYS A 320 20.49 2.12 -11.03
N MET A 321 21.09 3.16 -10.47
CA MET A 321 20.69 3.73 -9.20
C MET A 321 20.93 5.24 -9.22
N SER A 322 20.11 5.97 -8.49
CA SER A 322 20.26 7.40 -8.25
C SER A 322 20.10 7.68 -6.77
N PHE A 323 20.95 8.54 -6.22
CA PHE A 323 20.97 8.88 -4.80
C PHE A 323 21.11 10.39 -4.64
N MET A 324 20.15 11.02 -3.97
CA MET A 324 20.19 12.44 -3.60
C MET A 324 20.50 12.55 -2.12
N ALA A 325 21.70 13.01 -1.78
CA ALA A 325 22.17 13.04 -0.40
C ALA A 325 21.41 14.11 0.41
N ALA A 326 20.94 13.76 1.61
CA ALA A 326 20.25 14.70 2.49
C ALA A 326 21.25 15.51 3.34
N SER A 327 22.41 14.94 3.67
CA SER A 327 23.46 15.58 4.45
C SER A 327 24.85 15.25 3.89
N SER A 328 25.83 16.11 4.19
CA SER A 328 27.23 15.89 3.81
C SER A 328 27.88 14.94 4.81
N GLN A 329 28.27 13.75 4.35
CA GLN A 329 28.81 12.70 5.21
C GLN A 329 29.52 11.63 4.38
N THR A 330 30.18 10.69 5.06
CA THR A 330 30.75 9.49 4.43
C THR A 330 29.76 8.35 4.57
N ILE A 331 29.40 7.70 3.45
CA ILE A 331 28.52 6.53 3.44
C ILE A 331 29.17 5.36 2.71
N ALA A 332 28.67 4.15 2.94
CA ALA A 332 28.98 2.98 2.11
C ALA A 332 27.70 2.42 1.48
N ILE A 333 27.70 2.21 0.16
CA ILE A 333 26.59 1.54 -0.53
C ILE A 333 27.07 0.17 -1.00
N SER A 334 26.47 -0.90 -0.50
CA SER A 334 26.84 -2.28 -0.77
C SER A 334 25.69 -3.07 -1.39
N ALA A 335 25.98 -4.24 -1.92
CA ALA A 335 24.99 -5.22 -2.37
C ALA A 335 25.42 -6.62 -1.89
N ARG A 336 24.49 -7.57 -1.89
CA ARG A 336 24.76 -8.95 -1.41
C ARG A 336 25.87 -9.66 -2.20
N ASP A 337 25.91 -9.48 -3.52
CA ASP A 337 26.70 -10.33 -4.41
C ASP A 337 28.06 -9.69 -4.76
N GLY A 338 29.08 -10.04 -3.99
CA GLY A 338 30.49 -9.85 -4.37
C GLY A 338 30.96 -8.40 -4.57
N GLN A 339 32.15 -8.26 -5.15
CA GLN A 339 32.73 -6.96 -5.50
C GLN A 339 32.08 -6.41 -6.77
N ILE A 340 30.96 -5.73 -6.60
CA ILE A 340 30.30 -5.06 -7.73
C ILE A 340 31.02 -3.75 -8.02
N ARG A 341 31.46 -3.58 -9.26
CA ARG A 341 31.97 -2.30 -9.77
C ARG A 341 30.89 -1.61 -10.57
N CYS A 342 30.84 -0.29 -10.49
CA CYS A 342 29.99 0.53 -11.33
C CYS A 342 30.70 1.83 -11.66
N ARG A 343 30.04 2.68 -12.44
CA ARG A 343 30.45 4.05 -12.66
C ARG A 343 29.57 4.97 -11.82
N ILE A 344 30.19 5.92 -11.12
CA ILE A 344 29.49 6.99 -10.41
C ILE A 344 29.64 8.32 -11.16
N ARG A 345 28.57 9.12 -11.21
CA ARG A 345 28.51 10.46 -11.81
C ARG A 345 27.82 11.44 -10.89
N GLN A 346 28.22 12.72 -10.96
CA GLN A 346 27.60 13.84 -10.26
C GLN A 346 26.86 14.81 -11.18
N SER A 347 26.88 14.59 -12.50
CA SER A 347 26.02 15.27 -13.46
C SER A 347 25.83 14.44 -14.73
N SER A 348 24.92 14.85 -15.62
CA SER A 348 24.77 14.23 -16.94
C SER A 348 25.98 14.47 -17.86
N LYS A 349 26.75 15.53 -17.61
CA LYS A 349 27.96 15.89 -18.36
C LYS A 349 29.24 15.27 -17.78
N ASP A 350 29.15 14.72 -16.57
CA ASP A 350 30.26 14.07 -15.89
C ASP A 350 30.56 12.73 -16.57
N PRO A 351 31.79 12.48 -17.08
CA PRO A 351 32.17 11.19 -17.66
C PRO A 351 32.07 10.05 -16.63
N GLY A 352 32.11 10.38 -15.34
CA GLY A 352 32.05 9.48 -14.21
C GLY A 352 33.37 8.83 -13.87
N SER A 353 33.46 8.32 -12.64
CA SER A 353 34.61 7.56 -12.15
C SER A 353 34.21 6.12 -11.81
N PRO A 354 35.14 5.15 -11.88
CA PRO A 354 34.89 3.82 -11.36
C PRO A 354 34.66 3.89 -9.85
N TYR A 355 33.66 3.16 -9.37
CA TYR A 355 33.30 3.02 -7.97
C TYR A 355 33.06 1.54 -7.67
N GLU A 356 33.56 1.09 -6.52
CA GLU A 356 33.34 -0.27 -6.03
C GLU A 356 32.32 -0.23 -4.90
N LEU A 357 31.19 -0.94 -5.06
CA LEU A 357 30.19 -1.04 -4.01
C LEU A 357 30.83 -1.61 -2.74
N GLY A 358 30.44 -1.07 -1.59
CA GLY A 358 31.02 -1.33 -0.27
C GLY A 358 32.12 -0.34 0.11
N SER A 359 32.73 0.35 -0.86
CA SER A 359 33.72 1.39 -0.57
C SER A 359 33.07 2.65 0.00
N ALA A 360 33.76 3.32 0.91
CA ALA A 360 33.31 4.60 1.46
C ALA A 360 33.28 5.68 0.37
N ILE A 361 32.23 6.50 0.36
CA ILE A 361 32.09 7.67 -0.49
C ILE A 361 31.69 8.88 0.33
N ASN A 362 32.36 10.01 0.09
CA ASN A 362 31.97 11.30 0.65
C ASN A 362 30.86 11.91 -0.22
N VAL A 363 29.67 12.03 0.36
CA VAL A 363 28.52 12.68 -0.28
C VAL A 363 28.35 14.10 0.26
N ILE A 364 27.78 14.97 -0.57
CA ILE A 364 27.53 16.39 -0.25
C ILE A 364 26.01 16.60 -0.19
N ALA A 365 25.53 17.28 0.84
CA ALA A 365 24.10 17.59 1.00
C ALA A 365 23.52 18.24 -0.27
N GLY A 366 22.35 17.75 -0.71
CA GLY A 366 21.65 18.23 -1.91
C GLY A 366 22.25 17.76 -3.24
N GLN A 367 23.43 17.12 -3.24
CA GLN A 367 24.06 16.63 -4.45
C GLN A 367 23.40 15.33 -4.92
N HIS A 368 23.23 15.22 -6.24
CA HIS A 368 22.71 14.03 -6.89
C HIS A 368 23.86 13.19 -7.44
N TYR A 369 23.85 11.90 -7.11
CA TYR A 369 24.78 10.88 -7.56
C TYR A 369 24.04 9.85 -8.42
N TRP A 370 24.59 9.52 -9.59
CA TRP A 370 24.09 8.47 -10.47
C TRP A 370 25.08 7.33 -10.55
N PHE A 371 24.57 6.11 -10.46
CA PHE A 371 25.35 4.89 -10.56
C PHE A 371 24.81 4.09 -11.75
N ASP A 372 25.69 3.75 -12.69
CA ASP A 372 25.36 2.94 -13.87
C ASP A 372 26.54 2.04 -14.27
N ASN A 373 26.39 1.26 -15.35
CA ASN A 373 27.40 0.31 -15.82
C ASN A 373 27.88 -0.66 -14.71
N PHE A 374 26.93 -1.24 -13.98
CA PHE A 374 27.22 -2.26 -12.97
C PHE A 374 27.81 -3.52 -13.63
N VAL A 375 28.92 -4.00 -13.07
CA VAL A 375 29.64 -5.21 -13.49
C VAL A 375 29.99 -6.00 -12.22
N SER A 376 29.54 -7.25 -12.17
CA SER A 376 29.82 -8.22 -11.11
C SER A 376 31.09 -9.02 -11.37
#